data_AF-A0A7X3AQY9-F1
#
_entry.id   AF-A0A7X3AQY9-F1
#
_cell.length_a   1.000
_cell.length_b   1.000
_cell.length_c   1.000
_cell.angle_alpha   90.00
_cell.angle_beta   90.00
_cell.angle_gamma   90.00
#
_symmetry.space_group_name_H-M   'P 1'
#
loop_
_entity.id
_entity.type
_entity.pdbx_description
1 polymer ?
#
loop_
_entity_poly.entity_id
_entity_poly.type
_entity_poly.pdbx_seq_one_letter_code
_entity_poly.pdbx_strand_id
1 'polypeptide(L)' 'MTHFCTCQNTACRCHPSNHSQGCDLCIQKELRKGEIPSCFFNLVIRPGETVEDCTMAAFARRVLEREAEMAASDKQ' A
#
# COMPACT_ATOMS: atom_id res chain seq x y z
N MET A 1 18.97 10.87 3.88
CA MET A 1 18.44 9.55 3.50
C MET A 1 16.98 9.72 3.14
N THR A 2 16.56 9.23 1.99
CA THR A 2 15.14 9.12 1.63
C THR A 2 14.54 7.95 2.41
N HIS A 3 13.44 8.19 3.14
CA HIS A 3 12.73 7.12 3.85
C HIS A 3 12.20 6.09 2.82
N PHE A 4 12.12 4.80 3.16
CA PHE A 4 11.65 3.74 2.25
C PHE A 4 10.15 3.82 1.88
N CYS A 5 9.44 4.84 2.37
CA CYS A 5 8.00 4.96 2.17
C CYS A 5 7.72 5.31 0.71
N THR A 6 6.85 4.52 0.06
CA THR A 6 6.45 4.73 -1.35
C THR A 6 5.16 5.54 -1.48
N CYS A 7 4.61 6.05 -0.37
CA CYS A 7 3.40 6.87 -0.39
C CYS A 7 3.66 8.19 -1.13
N GLN A 8 2.79 8.52 -2.08
CA GLN A 8 2.89 9.77 -2.84
C GLN A 8 2.12 10.93 -2.19
N ASN A 9 1.29 10.66 -1.18
CA ASN A 9 0.55 11.67 -0.44
C ASN A 9 1.45 12.37 0.60
N THR A 10 2.38 13.19 0.10
CA THR A 10 3.34 13.95 0.92
C THR A 10 2.69 15.06 1.73
N ALA A 11 1.44 15.45 1.44
CA ALA A 11 0.66 16.39 2.24
C ALA A 11 0.10 15.75 3.54
N CYS A 12 0.11 14.42 3.66
CA CYS A 12 -0.39 13.73 4.84
C CYS A 12 0.46 14.04 6.08
N ARG A 13 -0.15 14.44 7.19
CA ARG A 13 0.56 14.70 8.45
C ARG A 13 1.31 13.49 9.02
N CYS A 14 0.94 12.28 8.61
CA CYS A 14 1.59 11.03 9.03
C CYS A 14 2.69 10.59 8.04
N HIS A 15 2.97 11.39 7.02
CA HIS A 15 4.00 11.08 6.04
C HIS A 15 5.39 11.32 6.67
N PRO A 16 6.36 10.40 6.50
CA PRO A 16 7.70 10.50 7.09
C PRO A 16 8.52 11.71 6.65
N SER A 17 8.12 12.43 5.59
CA SER A 17 8.77 13.72 5.24
C SER A 17 8.36 14.86 6.16
N ASN A 18 7.28 14.71 6.92
CA ASN A 18 6.66 15.78 7.71
C ASN A 18 6.96 15.64 9.20
N HIS A 19 7.71 14.61 9.61
CA HIS A 19 8.13 14.35 10.98
C HIS A 19 9.28 13.33 11.04
N SER A 20 9.90 13.15 12.20
CA SER A 20 11.05 12.24 12.39
C SER A 20 10.69 10.79 12.79
N GLN A 21 9.40 10.48 12.96
CA GLN A 21 8.92 9.15 13.44
C GLN A 21 8.70 8.09 12.34
N GLY A 22 9.32 8.22 11.16
CA GLY A 22 9.18 7.23 10.09
C GLY A 22 7.73 6.94 9.68
N CYS A 23 7.36 5.67 9.51
CA CYS A 23 5.98 5.27 9.17
C CYS A 23 5.08 5.01 10.39
N ASP A 24 5.55 5.18 11.61
CA ASP A 24 4.86 4.75 12.84
C ASP A 24 3.46 5.38 12.96
N LEU A 25 3.35 6.69 12.69
CA LEU A 25 2.07 7.41 12.76
C LEU A 25 1.05 6.90 11.74
N CYS A 26 1.50 6.52 10.54
CA CYS A 26 0.65 5.98 9.49
C CYS A 26 0.17 4.58 9.85
N ILE A 27 1.10 3.70 10.24
CA ILE A 27 0.79 2.32 10.65
C ILE A 27 -0.16 2.32 11.84
N GLN A 28 0.10 3.13 12.87
CA GLN A 28 -0.78 3.25 14.03
C GLN A 28 -2.17 3.80 13.67
N LYS A 29 -2.27 4.69 12.67
CA LYS A 29 -3.56 5.20 12.17
C LYS A 29 -4.38 4.08 11.52
N GLU A 30 -3.77 3.30 10.62
CA GLU A 30 -4.51 2.24 9.90
C GLU A 30 -4.80 1.03 10.79
N LEU A 31 -3.90 0.66 11.71
CA LEU A 31 -4.14 -0.39 12.70
C LEU A 31 -5.38 -0.12 13.55
N ARG A 32 -5.62 1.14 13.94
CA ARG A 32 -6.82 1.51 14.72
C ARG A 32 -8.12 1.32 13.96
N LYS A 33 -8.07 1.26 12.63
CA LYS A 33 -9.23 1.00 11.77
C LYS A 33 -9.33 -0.47 11.35
N GLY A 34 -8.33 -1.29 11.65
CA GLY A 34 -8.22 -2.65 11.08
C GLY A 34 -7.85 -2.66 9.59
N GLU A 35 -7.23 -1.58 9.10
CA GLU A 35 -6.83 -1.40 7.70
C GLU A 35 -5.32 -1.61 7.51
N ILE A 36 -4.91 -1.87 6.26
CA ILE A 36 -3.51 -1.90 5.81
C ILE A 36 -3.13 -0.52 5.27
N PRO A 37 -1.91 -0.01 5.54
CA PRO A 37 -1.38 1.18 4.88
C PRO A 37 -1.53 1.12 3.36
N SER A 38 -2.17 2.13 2.77
CA SER A 38 -2.45 2.15 1.32
C SER A 38 -1.20 2.03 0.44
N CYS A 39 -0.04 2.53 0.89
CA CYS A 39 1.21 2.40 0.16
C CYS A 39 1.71 0.94 0.04
N PHE A 40 1.21 0.00 0.83
CA PHE A 40 1.55 -1.43 0.69
C PHE A 40 0.89 -2.02 -0.55
N PHE A 41 -0.28 -1.50 -0.95
CA PHE A 41 -0.96 -1.94 -2.17
C PHE A 41 -0.12 -1.66 -3.43
N ASN A 42 0.84 -0.72 -3.39
CA ASN A 42 1.79 -0.47 -4.48
C ASN A 42 2.58 -1.74 -4.89
N LEU A 43 2.66 -2.75 -4.02
CA LEU A 43 3.31 -4.03 -4.31
C LEU A 43 2.45 -4.96 -5.18
N VAL A 44 1.13 -4.76 -5.19
CA VAL A 44 0.16 -5.72 -5.76
C VAL A 44 -0.75 -5.10 -6.82
N ILE A 45 -0.80 -3.76 -6.92
CA ILE A 45 -1.56 -3.05 -7.95
C ILE A 45 -0.69 -2.73 -9.19
N ARG A 46 -1.34 -2.47 -10.33
CA ARG A 46 -0.65 -2.01 -11.54
C ARG A 46 -0.33 -0.51 -11.44
N PRO A 47 0.71 -0.03 -12.15
CA PRO A 47 0.91 1.41 -12.32
C PRO A 47 -0.36 2.10 -12.83
N GLY A 48 -0.84 3.10 -12.10
CA GLY A 48 -2.06 3.85 -12.45
C GLY A 48 -3.36 3.30 -11.83
N GLU A 49 -3.33 2.16 -11.15
CA GLU A 49 -4.48 1.69 -10.37
C GLU A 49 -4.63 2.45 -9.05
N THR A 50 -5.86 2.66 -8.65
CA THR A 50 -6.22 3.27 -7.36
C THR A 50 -6.69 2.21 -6.37
N VAL A 51 -6.39 2.44 -5.10
CA VAL A 51 -6.85 1.60 -3.98
C VAL A 51 -8.15 2.16 -3.45
N GLU A 52 -9.25 1.43 -3.62
CA GLU A 52 -10.58 1.86 -3.15
C GLU A 52 -10.90 1.42 -1.72
N ASP A 53 -10.34 0.28 -1.30
CA ASP A 53 -10.54 -0.30 0.04
C ASP A 53 -9.18 -0.75 0.62
N CYS A 54 -8.90 -0.34 1.87
CA CYS A 54 -7.67 -0.67 2.59
C CYS A 54 -7.86 -1.85 3.57
N THR A 55 -8.95 -2.61 3.50
CA THR A 55 -9.12 -3.81 4.33
C THR A 55 -8.08 -4.89 4.05
N MET A 56 -7.79 -5.71 5.06
CA MET A 56 -6.94 -6.91 4.93
C MET A 56 -7.46 -7.86 3.84
N ALA A 57 -8.79 -8.00 3.73
CA ALA A 57 -9.42 -8.86 2.73
C ALA A 57 -9.23 -8.32 1.30
N ALA A 58 -9.33 -7.00 1.10
CA ALA A 58 -9.06 -6.37 -0.19
C ALA A 58 -7.61 -6.59 -0.64
N PHE A 59 -6.65 -6.43 0.27
CA PHE A 59 -5.24 -6.70 -0.04
C PHE A 59 -5.00 -8.16 -0.41
N ALA A 60 -5.53 -9.10 0.37
CA ALA A 60 -5.35 -10.54 0.11
C ALA A 60 -5.95 -10.95 -1.24
N ARG A 61 -7.14 -10.45 -1.60
CA ARG A 61 -7.73 -10.70 -2.93
C ARG A 61 -6.83 -10.18 -4.04
N ARG A 62 -6.33 -8.94 -3.90
CA ARG A 62 -5.49 -8.32 -4.94
C ARG A 62 -4.17 -9.07 -5.16
N VAL A 63 -3.57 -9.61 -4.10
CA VAL A 63 -2.39 -10.50 -4.19
C VAL A 63 -2.70 -11.71 -5.08
N LEU A 64 -3.76 -12.45 -4.78
CA LEU A 64 -4.15 -13.65 -5.53
C LEU A 64 -4.48 -13.34 -6.99
N GLU A 65 -5.19 -12.23 -7.24
CA GLU A 65 -5.46 -11.76 -8.60
C GLU A 65 -4.18 -11.46 -9.36
N ARG A 66 -3.21 -10.78 -8.73
CA ARG A 66 -1.92 -10.45 -9.37
C ARG A 66 -1.12 -11.71 -9.71
N GLU A 67 -1.07 -12.67 -8.80
CA GLU A 67 -0.41 -13.96 -9.02
C GLU A 67 -1.06 -14.75 -10.17
N ALA A 68 -2.40 -14.79 -10.20
CA ALA A 68 -3.15 -15.43 -11.28
C ALA A 68 -2.91 -14.75 -12.65
N GLU A 69 -2.87 -13.42 -12.69
CA GLU A 69 -2.53 -12.64 -13.88
C GLU A 69 -1.11 -12.94 -14.39
N MET A 70 -0.13 -12.99 -13.49
CA MET A 70 1.26 -13.32 -13.83
C MET A 70 1.36 -14.74 -14.39
N ALA A 71 0.71 -15.71 -13.74
CA ALA A 71 0.67 -17.09 -14.21
C ALA A 71 -0.04 -17.27 -15.56
N ALA A 72 -0.97 -16.38 -15.91
CA ALA A 72 -1.62 -16.35 -17.22
C ALA A 72 -0.70 -15.75 -18.30
N SER A 73 0.10 -14.74 -17.97
CA SER A 73 1.00 -14.07 -18.92
C SER A 73 2.23 -14.90 -19.29
N ASP A 74 2.70 -15.78 -18.40
CA ASP A 74 3.84 -16.68 -18.65
C ASP A 74 3.49 -17.84 -19.61
N LYS A 75 2.22 -18.04 -19.94
CA LYS A 75 1.76 -19.06 -20.89
C LYS A 75 1.62 -18.55 -22.33
N GLN A 76 1.95 -17.28 -22.59
CA GLN A 76 1.77 -16.59 -23.87
C GLN A 76 3.05 -16.60 -24.71
#